data_AF-A0A8H7AG90-F1
#
_entry.id   AF-A0A8H7AG90-F1
#
_cell.length_a   1.000
_cell.length_b   1.000
_cell.length_c   1.000
_cell.angle_alpha   90.00
_cell.angle_beta   90.00
_cell.angle_gamma   90.00
#
_symmetry.space_group_name_H-M   'P 1'
#
loop_
_entity.id
_entity.type
_entity.pdbx_description
1 polymer ?
#
loop_
_entity_poly.entity_id
_entity_poly.type
_entity_poly.pdbx_seq_one_letter_code
_entity_poly.pdbx_strand_id
1 'polypeptide(L)'
;MATRMKRPVFRITGLPALQPDDELKATLAAVINDNLSEDEKPKLRINAAIVPSCYDNEQERVALVEFHGGVPAFLLALTADPLGDWQVEMGDVDISFDQHFFGLTQLYTPKVDTPVSAEASIKRLKQCINEH
;
A
#
# COMPACT_ATOMS: atom_id res chain seq x y z
N MET A 1 -0.03 -9.08 -27.67
CA MET A 1 -0.76 -9.15 -26.40
C MET A 1 0.19 -8.69 -25.29
N ALA A 2 0.07 -7.45 -24.82
CA ALA A 2 0.83 -7.03 -23.64
C ALA A 2 0.03 -7.50 -22.42
N THR A 3 0.54 -8.48 -21.71
CA THR A 3 0.08 -8.79 -20.37
C THR A 3 0.31 -7.53 -19.54
N ARG A 4 -0.76 -6.77 -19.25
CA ARG A 4 -0.66 -5.68 -18.27
C ARG A 4 -0.39 -6.36 -16.93
N MET A 5 0.88 -6.47 -16.56
CA MET A 5 1.28 -7.02 -15.27
C MET A 5 0.61 -6.16 -14.19
N LYS A 6 -0.32 -6.76 -13.45
CA LYS A 6 -0.97 -6.12 -12.30
C LYS A 6 0.13 -5.76 -11.32
N ARG A 7 0.14 -4.50 -10.86
CA ARG A 7 1.09 -4.06 -9.85
C ARG A 7 0.62 -4.58 -8.50
N PRO A 8 1.50 -5.23 -7.71
CA PRO A 8 1.16 -5.61 -6.36
C PRO A 8 0.98 -4.35 -5.51
N VAL A 9 -0.12 -4.35 -4.76
CA VAL A 9 -0.39 -3.39 -3.69
C VAL A 9 -0.01 -4.08 -2.40
N PHE A 10 0.70 -3.36 -1.52
CA PHE A 10 1.05 -3.82 -0.18
C PHE A 10 0.22 -3.03 0.82
N ARG A 11 -0.34 -3.74 1.80
CA ARG A 11 -1.00 -3.15 2.96
C ARG A 11 0.04 -2.95 4.05
N ILE A 12 -0.06 -1.83 4.75
CA ILE A 12 0.79 -1.49 5.89
C ILE A 12 -0.11 -1.20 7.08
N THR A 13 0.15 -1.90 8.17
CA THR A 13 -0.61 -1.82 9.43
C THR A 13 0.31 -1.37 10.57
N GLY A 14 -0.26 -1.02 11.73
CA GLY A 14 0.50 -0.46 12.87
C GLY A 14 0.77 1.05 12.76
N LEU A 15 0.11 1.76 11.84
CA LEU A 15 0.33 3.20 11.68
C LEU A 15 -0.48 3.98 12.72
N PRO A 16 0.15 4.95 13.42
CA PRO A 16 -0.51 5.70 14.47
C PRO A 16 -1.52 6.69 13.88
N ALA A 17 -2.79 6.61 14.31
CA ALA A 17 -3.84 7.50 13.82
C ALA A 17 -3.75 8.95 14.32
N LEU A 18 -2.92 9.21 15.32
CA LEU A 18 -2.69 10.54 15.89
C LEU A 18 -1.84 11.44 14.98
N GLN A 19 -1.01 10.86 14.12
CA GLN A 19 -0.18 11.62 13.18
C GLN A 19 -0.98 12.03 11.94
N PRO A 20 -0.72 13.22 11.36
CA PRO A 20 -1.39 13.64 10.13
C PRO A 20 -0.97 12.77 8.94
N ASP A 21 -1.91 12.51 8.03
CA ASP A 21 -1.70 11.62 6.87
C ASP A 21 -0.48 12.01 6.01
N ASP A 22 -0.17 13.30 5.90
CA ASP A 22 0.96 13.78 5.10
C ASP A 22 2.32 13.44 5.75
N GLU A 23 2.40 13.58 7.08
CA GLU A 23 3.57 13.20 7.86
C GLU A 23 3.74 11.67 7.88
N LEU A 24 2.64 10.91 8.05
CA LEU A 24 2.66 9.46 7.91
C LEU A 24 3.19 9.03 6.55
N LYS A 25 2.74 9.65 5.45
CA LYS A 25 3.23 9.34 4.10
C LYS A 25 4.71 9.66 3.95
N ALA A 26 5.16 10.81 4.45
CA ALA A 26 6.55 11.22 4.35
C ALA A 26 7.48 10.27 5.13
N THR A 27 7.12 9.96 6.38
CA THR A 27 7.88 9.05 7.23
C THR A 27 7.88 7.63 6.66
N LEU A 28 6.73 7.17 6.16
CA LEU A 28 6.61 5.86 5.53
C LEU A 28 7.46 5.76 4.26
N ALA A 29 7.42 6.80 3.42
CA ALA A 29 8.28 6.87 2.24
C ALA A 29 9.75 6.86 2.64
N ALA A 30 10.15 7.52 3.74
CA ALA A 30 11.52 7.51 4.22
C ALA A 30 11.96 6.11 4.66
N VAL A 31 11.15 5.41 5.47
CA VAL A 31 11.42 4.02 5.92
C VAL A 31 11.56 3.08 4.73
N ILE A 32 10.64 3.19 3.75
CA ILE A 32 10.71 2.39 2.54
C ILE A 32 12.00 2.70 1.76
N ASN A 33 12.35 3.98 1.58
CA ASN A 33 13.55 4.38 0.85
C ASN A 33 14.85 3.97 1.56
N ASP A 34 14.85 3.86 2.89
CA ASP A 34 15.99 3.37 3.66
C ASP A 34 16.25 1.88 3.39
N ASN A 35 15.18 1.10 3.29
CA ASN A 35 15.22 -0.34 3.02
C ASN A 35 15.43 -0.69 1.53
N LEU A 36 15.37 0.29 0.63
CA LEU A 36 15.67 0.11 -0.79
C LEU A 36 17.18 0.07 -1.05
N SER A 37 17.60 -0.80 -1.97
CA SER A 37 18.98 -0.78 -2.47
C SER A 37 19.27 0.50 -3.25
N GLU A 38 20.51 0.96 -3.29
CA GLU A 38 20.92 2.17 -4.03
C GLU A 38 20.52 2.12 -5.52
N ASP A 39 20.55 0.92 -6.11
CA ASP A 39 20.09 0.64 -7.48
C ASP A 39 18.58 0.76 -7.68
N GLU A 40 17.79 0.58 -6.62
CA GLU A 40 16.32 0.56 -6.65
C GLU A 40 15.74 1.95 -6.41
N LYS A 41 16.36 2.74 -5.51
CA LYS A 41 15.94 4.12 -5.15
C LYS A 41 15.60 5.01 -6.36
N PRO A 42 16.44 5.11 -7.42
CA PRO A 42 16.12 5.96 -8.57
C PRO A 42 15.11 5.34 -9.55
N LYS A 43 14.88 4.02 -9.47
CA LYS A 43 14.03 3.27 -10.41
C LYS A 43 12.61 3.09 -9.88
N LEU A 44 12.46 3.04 -8.56
CA LEU A 44 11.19 2.82 -7.89
C LEU A 44 10.51 4.13 -7.51
N ARG A 45 9.25 4.27 -7.91
CA ARG A 45 8.39 5.37 -7.46
C ARG A 45 7.30 4.82 -6.54
N ILE A 46 7.29 5.31 -5.31
CA ILE A 46 6.40 4.88 -4.24
C ILE A 46 5.12 5.72 -4.30
N ASN A 47 3.96 5.07 -4.32
CA ASN A 47 2.67 5.73 -4.21
C ASN A 47 1.96 5.20 -2.96
N ALA A 48 1.77 6.05 -1.95
CA ALA A 48 1.18 5.68 -0.67
C ALA A 48 -0.15 6.41 -0.44
N ALA A 49 -1.18 5.66 -0.05
CA ALA A 49 -2.48 6.19 0.35
C ALA A 49 -2.79 5.75 1.79
N ILE A 50 -2.93 6.73 2.69
CA ILE A 50 -3.43 6.47 4.05
C ILE A 50 -4.94 6.29 3.98
N VAL A 51 -5.42 5.23 4.60
CA VAL A 51 -6.83 4.88 4.70
C VAL A 51 -7.19 4.62 6.18
N PRO A 52 -8.44 4.92 6.58
CA PRO A 52 -8.97 4.54 7.87
C PRO A 52 -8.92 3.01 8.09
N SER A 53 -8.67 2.57 9.32
CA SER A 53 -8.82 1.17 9.74
C SER A 53 -10.30 0.84 10.01
N CYS A 54 -10.80 -0.30 9.52
CA CYS A 54 -12.19 -0.69 9.78
C CYS A 54 -12.46 -1.10 11.23
N TYR A 55 -11.41 -1.41 12.01
CA TYR A 55 -11.56 -1.95 13.37
C TYR A 55 -11.32 -0.90 14.45
N ASP A 56 -10.32 -0.05 14.27
CA ASP A 56 -9.99 1.00 15.23
C ASP A 56 -9.48 2.23 14.47
N ASN A 57 -10.40 3.11 14.09
CA ASN A 57 -10.09 4.32 13.32
C ASN A 57 -9.45 5.44 14.14
N GLU A 58 -9.57 5.34 15.47
CA GLU A 58 -9.12 6.37 16.39
C GLU A 58 -7.67 6.13 16.81
N GLN A 59 -7.21 4.87 16.79
CA GLN A 59 -5.86 4.47 17.18
C GLN A 59 -5.01 3.98 16.00
N GLU A 60 -5.62 3.37 14.98
CA GLU A 60 -4.89 2.73 13.88
C GLU A 60 -5.26 3.26 12.49
N ARG A 61 -4.23 3.50 11.67
CA ARG A 61 -4.36 3.76 10.23
C ARG A 61 -3.79 2.58 9.46
N VAL A 62 -4.23 2.48 8.22
CA VAL A 62 -3.67 1.55 7.25
C VAL A 62 -3.13 2.36 6.09
N ALA A 63 -1.98 1.97 5.54
CA ALA A 63 -1.51 2.53 4.27
C ALA A 63 -1.56 1.47 3.18
N LEU A 64 -1.94 1.91 1.99
CA LEU A 64 -1.86 1.14 0.76
C LEU A 64 -0.70 1.69 -0.06
N VAL A 65 0.28 0.84 -0.34
CA VAL A 65 1.49 1.23 -1.07
C VAL A 65 1.62 0.46 -2.36
N GLU A 66 1.81 1.21 -3.44
CA GLU A 66 2.11 0.70 -4.77
C GLU A 66 3.51 1.12 -5.18
N PHE A 67 4.28 0.17 -5.70
CA PHE A 67 5.61 0.41 -6.22
C PHE A 67 5.57 0.43 -7.75
N HIS A 68 5.93 1.58 -8.33
CA HIS A 68 6.12 1.73 -9.76
C HIS A 68 7.58 1.43 -10.10
N GLY A 69 7.81 0.57 -11.10
CA GLY A 69 9.16 0.19 -11.53
C GLY A 69 9.59 -1.21 -11.09
N GLY A 70 8.80 -1.86 -10.22
CA GLY A 70 9.06 -3.21 -9.75
C GLY A 70 8.63 -3.38 -8.30
N VAL A 71 8.80 -4.59 -7.77
CA VAL A 71 8.65 -4.87 -6.35
C VAL A 71 10.03 -4.74 -5.70
N PRO A 72 10.17 -4.02 -4.57
CA PRO A 72 11.40 -3.99 -3.81
C PRO A 72 11.90 -5.38 -3.44
N ALA A 73 13.22 -5.57 -3.42
CA ALA A 73 13.82 -6.85 -3.03
C ALA A 73 13.31 -7.35 -1.66
N PHE A 74 13.16 -6.45 -0.68
CA PHE A 74 12.70 -6.81 0.68
C PHE A 74 11.23 -7.26 0.73
N LEU A 75 10.38 -6.84 -0.22
CA LEU A 75 8.98 -7.27 -0.33
C LEU A 75 8.79 -8.42 -1.33
N LEU A 76 9.84 -8.82 -2.06
CA LEU A 76 9.73 -9.86 -3.06
C LEU A 76 9.32 -11.20 -2.43
N ALA A 77 9.76 -11.47 -1.21
CA ALA A 77 9.36 -12.66 -0.45
C ALA A 77 7.84 -12.73 -0.26
N LEU A 78 7.18 -11.61 0.03
CA LEU A 78 5.72 -11.54 0.19
C LEU A 78 4.96 -11.83 -1.11
N THR A 79 5.58 -11.56 -2.26
CA THR A 79 4.97 -11.92 -3.56
C THR A 79 5.02 -13.41 -3.86
N ALA A 80 5.99 -14.12 -3.26
CA ALA A 80 6.10 -15.57 -3.35
C ALA A 80 5.23 -16.28 -2.29
N ASP A 81 5.16 -15.70 -1.09
CA ASP A 81 4.31 -16.15 0.02
C ASP A 81 3.42 -15.00 0.52
N PRO A 82 2.19 -14.85 -0.03
CA PRO A 82 1.30 -13.73 0.29
C PRO A 82 0.62 -13.85 1.67
N LEU A 83 0.87 -14.94 2.40
CA LEU A 83 0.39 -15.14 3.77
C LEU A 83 1.35 -14.60 4.81
N GLY A 84 2.63 -14.42 4.45
CA GLY A 84 3.62 -13.80 5.30
C GLY A 84 3.41 -12.31 5.48
N ASP A 85 4.15 -11.77 6.44
CA ASP A 85 4.30 -10.35 6.69
C ASP A 85 5.79 -9.98 6.76
N TRP A 86 6.09 -8.73 6.40
CA TRP A 86 7.42 -8.15 6.57
C TRP A 86 7.30 -6.96 7.51
N GLN A 87 8.01 -7.00 8.63
CA GLN A 87 7.92 -5.99 9.67
C GLN A 87 9.17 -5.12 9.68
N VAL A 88 8.99 -3.83 9.97
CA VAL A 88 10.09 -2.87 10.12
C VAL A 88 9.71 -1.80 11.14
N GLU A 89 10.73 -1.33 11.86
CA GLU A 89 10.59 -0.24 12.83
C GLU A 89 10.39 1.10 12.10
N MET A 90 9.36 1.84 12.48
CA MET A 90 9.04 3.20 12.04
C MET A 90 9.07 4.13 13.25
N GLY A 91 10.27 4.54 13.66
CA GLY A 91 10.46 5.38 14.84
C GLY A 91 10.23 4.59 16.13
N ASP A 92 9.16 4.90 16.86
CA ASP A 92 8.78 4.24 18.13
C ASP A 92 7.73 3.13 17.93
N VAL A 93 7.23 2.96 16.71
CA VAL A 93 6.20 1.96 16.38
C VAL A 93 6.72 0.97 15.35
N ASP A 94 6.31 -0.29 15.48
CA ASP A 94 6.53 -1.31 14.47
C ASP A 94 5.41 -1.28 13.43
N ILE A 95 5.76 -1.31 12.15
CA ILE A 95 4.80 -1.42 11.04
C ILE A 95 4.97 -2.75 10.33
N SER A 96 3.85 -3.32 9.88
CA SER A 96 3.84 -4.61 9.18
C SER A 96 3.30 -4.45 7.77
N PHE A 97 4.05 -4.99 6.80
CA PHE A 97 3.70 -5.05 5.39
C PHE A 97 3.14 -6.44 5.07
N ASP A 98 1.99 -6.48 4.41
CA ASP A 98 1.39 -7.74 3.95
C ASP A 98 0.64 -7.55 2.62
N GLN A 99 0.31 -8.67 1.98
CA GLN A 99 -0.55 -8.68 0.78
C GLN A 99 -1.93 -9.27 1.07
N HIS A 100 -2.24 -9.51 2.34
CA HIS A 100 -3.41 -10.24 2.78
C HIS A 100 -4.61 -9.31 3.02
N PHE A 101 -5.25 -8.94 1.92
CA PHE A 101 -6.51 -8.20 1.96
C PHE A 101 -7.70 -9.12 2.18
N PHE A 102 -7.97 -9.53 3.44
CA PHE A 102 -9.26 -10.13 3.79
C PHE A 102 -10.38 -9.11 3.57
N GLY A 103 -11.08 -9.20 2.42
CA GLY A 103 -12.26 -8.39 2.08
C GLY A 103 -12.18 -7.53 0.81
N LEU A 104 -11.00 -7.35 0.19
CA LEU A 104 -10.83 -6.52 -1.02
C LEU A 104 -10.45 -7.31 -2.28
N THR A 105 -10.73 -8.62 -2.31
CA THR A 105 -10.45 -9.47 -3.48
C THR A 105 -11.32 -9.16 -4.71
N GLN A 106 -12.26 -8.21 -4.66
CA GLN A 106 -13.24 -7.97 -5.74
C GLN A 106 -13.28 -6.56 -6.38
N LEU A 107 -12.31 -5.65 -6.15
CA LEU A 107 -12.32 -4.34 -6.82
C LEU A 107 -11.23 -4.12 -7.88
N TYR A 108 -10.31 -5.06 -8.06
CA TYR A 108 -9.26 -5.00 -9.10
C TYR A 108 -9.49 -5.96 -10.27
N THR A 109 -10.74 -6.28 -10.57
CA THR A 109 -11.12 -6.82 -11.89
C THR A 109 -11.76 -5.70 -12.71
N PRO A 110 -10.98 -4.84 -13.41
CA PRO A 110 -11.59 -4.03 -14.45
C PRO A 110 -12.12 -5.00 -15.50
N LYS A 111 -13.44 -5.03 -15.70
CA LYS A 111 -14.03 -5.62 -16.90
C LYS A 111 -13.30 -4.99 -18.08
N VAL A 112 -12.81 -5.86 -18.96
CA VAL A 112 -11.93 -5.58 -20.10
C VAL A 112 -12.65 -4.80 -21.21
N ASP A 113 -13.33 -3.70 -20.90
CA ASP A 113 -13.98 -2.91 -21.96
C ASP A 113 -14.21 -1.43 -21.63
N THR A 114 -13.48 -0.82 -20.70
CA THR A 114 -13.58 0.64 -20.56
C THR A 114 -12.29 1.27 -20.05
N PRO A 115 -11.72 2.26 -20.76
CA PRO A 115 -10.53 2.97 -20.32
C PRO A 115 -10.90 3.87 -19.14
N VAL A 116 -10.78 3.34 -17.93
CA VAL A 116 -10.96 4.14 -16.72
C VAL A 116 -9.59 4.75 -16.37
N SER A 117 -9.48 6.07 -16.54
CA SER A 117 -8.34 6.85 -16.09
C SER A 117 -8.11 6.61 -14.59
N ALA A 118 -6.86 6.43 -14.17
CA ALA A 118 -6.45 5.98 -12.83
C ALA A 118 -6.91 6.89 -11.68
N GLU A 119 -7.40 8.10 -11.98
CA GLU A 119 -7.99 9.05 -11.03
C GLU A 119 -9.33 8.54 -10.42
N ALA A 120 -10.05 7.65 -11.11
CA ALA A 120 -11.35 7.16 -10.63
C ALA A 120 -11.25 5.99 -9.64
N SER A 121 -10.19 5.19 -9.69
CA SER A 121 -10.03 4.01 -8.83
C SER A 121 -9.72 4.38 -7.37
N ILE A 122 -8.92 5.43 -7.16
CA ILE A 122 -8.66 5.98 -5.82
C ILE A 122 -9.90 6.69 -5.26
N LYS A 123 -10.75 7.27 -6.12
CA LYS A 123 -12.01 7.91 -5.70
C LYS A 123 -13.04 6.90 -5.19
N ARG A 124 -13.06 5.67 -5.73
CA ARG A 124 -13.98 4.61 -5.28
C ARG A 124 -13.57 3.97 -3.95
N LEU A 125 -12.27 3.95 -3.63
CA LEU A 125 -11.79 3.61 -2.28
C LEU A 125 -12.27 4.62 -1.22
N LYS A 126 -12.45 5.89 -1.59
CA LYS A 126 -13.10 6.88 -0.71
C LYS A 126 -14.63 6.69 -0.58
N GLN A 127 -15.29 5.97 -1.49
CA GLN A 127 -16.74 5.81 -1.47
C GLN A 127 -17.21 4.74 -0.47
N CYS A 128 -16.40 3.71 -0.18
CA CYS A 128 -16.69 2.79 0.92
C CYS A 128 -16.54 3.42 2.32
N ILE A 129 -16.13 4.70 2.40
CA ILE A 129 -15.91 5.45 3.65
C ILE A 129 -17.12 6.35 4.00
N ASN A 130 -18.17 6.45 3.16
CA ASN A 130 -19.28 7.41 3.36
C ASN A 130 -20.67 6.77 3.59
N GLU A 131 -20.75 5.47 3.85
CA GLU A 131 -22.00 4.84 4.28
C GLU A 131 -21.76 4.02 5.56
N HIS A 132 -21.55 4.72 6.68
CA HIS A 132 -22.34 4.55 7.92
C HIS A 132 -22.05 5.69 8.90
#